data_AF-A0A1I6LX26-F1
#
_entry.id   AF-A0A1I6LX26-F1
#
_cell.length_a   1.000
_cell.length_b   1.000
_cell.length_c   1.000
_cell.angle_alpha   90.00
_cell.angle_beta   90.00
_cell.angle_gamma   90.00
#
_symmetry.space_group_name_H-M   'P 1'
#
loop_
_entity.id
_entity.type
_entity.pdbx_description
1 polymer ?
#
loop_
_entity_poly.entity_id
_entity_poly.type
_entity_poly.pdbx_seq_one_letter_code
_entity_poly.pdbx_strand_id
1 'polypeptide(L)'
;MTDGWFAGLDPDDVDGGARAIRDGSADEPADWPAQAVEAGFAADEDEYYDRLQSAAVAAARGAARDSERADDRQLIHAVRAMDDCRRTANELAERVAEWAASRYDDAGSGVEYARSVADRSPEDAADERLISLADRVAGLADEADAHRAFVERTAPDVVPNLANLADPVLAARLLDLAGGLEALAKKPSGTVQVLGAEDALFAHLRGRAPSPKHGVIYTHEAVQGTHPEHRGSAARALAGKLTIAARIDHYSGDLRPELEAQLADRIDTIQARSTGGEDQ
;
A
#
# COMPACT_ATOMS: atom_id res chain seq x y z
N MET A 1 40.37 20.64 -4.48
CA MET A 1 39.82 19.64 -3.54
C MET A 1 39.08 18.65 -4.42
N THR A 2 39.24 17.35 -4.18
CA THR A 2 38.50 16.34 -4.94
C THR A 2 37.05 16.32 -4.46
N ASP A 3 36.11 16.15 -5.39
CA ASP A 3 34.68 15.99 -5.09
C ASP A 3 34.26 14.51 -5.19
N GLY A 4 35.24 13.59 -5.17
CA GLY A 4 34.99 12.16 -5.13
C GLY A 4 34.26 11.75 -3.86
N TRP A 5 33.57 10.62 -3.90
CA TRP A 5 32.81 10.08 -2.77
C TRP A 5 33.62 9.85 -1.48
N PHE A 6 34.95 9.81 -1.59
CA PHE A 6 35.92 9.63 -0.50
C PHE A 6 36.46 10.96 0.08
N ALA A 7 36.07 12.10 -0.50
CA ALA A 7 36.63 13.40 -0.17
C ALA A 7 36.40 13.76 1.31
N GLY A 8 37.50 13.95 2.05
CA GLY A 8 37.45 14.35 3.46
C GLY A 8 36.99 13.24 4.42
N LEU A 9 36.91 11.99 3.95
CA LEU A 9 36.55 10.84 4.76
C LEU A 9 37.78 10.06 5.21
N ASP A 10 37.66 9.39 6.36
CA ASP A 10 38.61 8.39 6.78
C ASP A 10 38.44 7.11 5.92
N PRO A 11 39.53 6.46 5.44
CA PRO A 11 39.43 5.24 4.63
C PRO A 11 38.67 4.08 5.26
N ASP A 12 38.58 4.04 6.59
CA ASP A 12 37.83 3.02 7.33
C ASP A 12 36.35 3.43 7.60
N ASP A 13 35.97 4.67 7.26
CA ASP A 13 34.60 5.19 7.41
C ASP A 13 33.70 4.78 6.23
N VAL A 14 33.35 3.49 6.21
CA VAL A 14 32.45 2.90 5.20
C VAL A 14 31.05 3.56 5.22
N ASP A 15 30.56 3.96 6.39
CA ASP A 15 29.24 4.60 6.54
C ASP A 15 29.24 6.05 6.01
N GLY A 16 30.33 6.79 6.23
CA GLY A 16 30.57 8.09 5.61
C GLY A 16 30.64 7.98 4.10
N GLY A 17 31.38 7.00 3.58
CA GLY A 17 31.45 6.73 2.14
C GLY A 17 30.10 6.36 1.54
N ALA A 18 29.32 5.53 2.24
CA ALA A 18 27.97 5.18 1.84
C ALA A 18 27.01 6.37 1.80
N ARG A 19 27.15 7.32 2.75
CA ARG A 19 26.37 8.57 2.75
C ARG A 19 26.78 9.47 1.59
N ALA A 20 28.08 9.64 1.35
CA ALA A 20 28.60 10.43 0.24
C ALA A 20 28.15 9.88 -1.13
N ILE A 21 28.10 8.56 -1.30
CA ILE A 21 27.58 7.93 -2.52
C ILE A 21 26.08 8.16 -2.72
N ARG A 22 25.28 8.21 -1.62
CA ARG A 22 23.82 8.39 -1.71
C ARG A 22 23.41 9.84 -1.94
N ASP A 23 24.01 10.74 -1.18
CA ASP A 23 23.54 12.12 -1.06
C ASP A 23 24.43 13.11 -1.82
N GLY A 24 25.65 12.70 -2.17
CA GLY A 24 26.62 13.51 -2.89
C GLY A 24 26.42 13.48 -4.40
N SER A 25 27.00 14.46 -5.07
CA SER A 25 27.03 14.57 -6.52
C SER A 25 28.32 15.24 -6.97
N ALA A 26 28.78 14.91 -8.17
CA ALA A 26 29.87 15.61 -8.84
C ALA A 26 29.36 16.17 -10.17
N ASP A 27 29.76 17.41 -10.50
CA ASP A 27 29.34 18.09 -11.72
C ASP A 27 29.93 17.45 -12.98
N GLU A 28 31.14 16.90 -12.87
CA GLU A 28 31.85 16.22 -13.97
C GLU A 28 32.49 14.91 -13.51
N PRO A 29 32.56 13.89 -14.38
CA PRO A 29 33.37 12.69 -14.13
C PRO A 29 34.85 13.06 -13.99
N ALA A 30 35.55 12.42 -13.06
CA ALA A 30 36.99 12.57 -12.91
C ALA A 30 37.67 11.21 -12.65
N ASP A 31 39.00 11.19 -12.74
CA ASP A 31 39.82 10.03 -12.41
C ASP A 31 39.90 9.83 -10.89
N TRP A 32 38.79 9.39 -10.32
CA TRP A 32 38.63 9.19 -8.88
C TRP A 32 39.59 8.15 -8.29
N PRO A 33 39.91 7.03 -8.96
CA PRO A 33 40.93 6.11 -8.46
C PRO A 33 42.29 6.80 -8.30
N ALA A 34 42.78 7.50 -9.33
CA ALA A 34 44.07 8.19 -9.25
C ALA A 34 44.07 9.27 -8.16
N GLN A 35 43.00 10.04 -8.05
CA GLN A 35 42.85 11.07 -7.01
C GLN A 35 42.76 10.48 -5.60
N ALA A 36 42.14 9.32 -5.42
CA ALA A 36 42.07 8.63 -4.14
C ALA A 36 43.44 8.14 -3.68
N VAL A 37 44.26 7.63 -4.61
CA VAL A 37 45.63 7.22 -4.33
C VAL A 37 46.52 8.43 -4.03
N GLU A 38 46.43 9.50 -4.81
CA GLU A 38 47.18 10.74 -4.55
C GLU A 38 46.83 11.38 -3.20
N ALA A 39 45.55 11.31 -2.82
CA ALA A 39 45.07 11.80 -1.52
C ALA A 39 45.43 10.86 -0.34
N GLY A 40 46.02 9.69 -0.59
CA GLY A 40 46.33 8.70 0.43
C GLY A 40 45.09 7.99 1.01
N PHE A 41 43.95 8.09 0.34
CA PHE A 41 42.73 7.37 0.71
C PHE A 41 42.83 5.88 0.34
N ALA A 42 43.62 5.54 -0.68
CA ALA A 42 43.96 4.17 -1.06
C ALA A 42 45.45 4.02 -1.41
N ALA A 43 46.00 2.84 -1.18
CA ALA A 43 47.39 2.50 -1.51
C ALA A 43 47.59 2.29 -3.01
N ASP A 44 46.58 1.75 -3.68
CA ASP A 44 46.54 1.53 -5.12
C ASP A 44 45.08 1.53 -5.64
N GLU A 45 44.95 1.35 -6.95
CA GLU A 45 43.65 1.34 -7.64
C GLU A 45 42.79 0.13 -7.23
N ASP A 46 43.40 -1.03 -6.93
CA ASP A 46 42.68 -2.22 -6.49
C ASP A 46 42.04 -1.98 -5.11
N GLU A 47 42.80 -1.45 -4.15
CA GLU A 47 42.29 -1.10 -2.82
C GLU A 47 41.22 0.00 -2.89
N TYR A 48 41.34 0.95 -3.82
CA TYR A 48 40.29 1.94 -4.09
C TYR A 48 38.98 1.26 -4.50
N TYR A 49 39.03 0.30 -5.44
CA TYR A 49 37.84 -0.39 -5.91
C TYR A 49 37.21 -1.29 -4.84
N ASP A 50 38.01 -1.94 -4.00
CA ASP A 50 37.52 -2.71 -2.84
C ASP A 50 36.79 -1.82 -1.83
N ARG A 51 37.35 -0.63 -1.54
CA ARG A 51 36.70 0.37 -0.68
C ARG A 51 35.43 0.93 -1.30
N LEU A 52 35.45 1.27 -2.58
CA LEU A 52 34.27 1.73 -3.32
C LEU A 52 33.18 0.67 -3.32
N GLN A 53 33.52 -0.61 -3.56
CA GLN A 53 32.56 -1.71 -3.50
C GLN A 53 31.91 -1.80 -2.12
N SER A 54 32.72 -1.73 -1.05
CA SER A 54 32.23 -1.81 0.32
C SER A 54 31.28 -0.66 0.66
N ALA A 55 31.65 0.57 0.31
CA ALA A 55 30.81 1.75 0.51
C ALA A 55 29.54 1.72 -0.35
N ALA A 56 29.62 1.27 -1.61
CA ALA A 56 28.48 1.15 -2.50
C ALA A 56 27.49 0.06 -2.03
N VAL A 57 27.99 -1.07 -1.53
CA VAL A 57 27.14 -2.13 -0.94
C VAL A 57 26.48 -1.62 0.35
N ALA A 58 27.21 -0.90 1.19
CA ALA A 58 26.65 -0.27 2.40
C ALA A 58 25.59 0.78 2.06
N ALA A 59 25.83 1.62 1.05
CA ALA A 59 24.87 2.59 0.52
C ALA A 59 23.60 1.91 0.02
N ALA A 60 23.74 0.87 -0.81
CA ALA A 60 22.61 0.12 -1.35
C ALA A 60 21.78 -0.55 -0.25
N ARG A 61 22.44 -1.15 0.75
CA ARG A 61 21.76 -1.74 1.93
C ARG A 61 21.06 -0.68 2.78
N GLY A 62 21.68 0.48 2.96
CA GLY A 62 21.09 1.63 3.66
C GLY A 62 19.83 2.13 2.95
N ALA A 63 19.93 2.42 1.66
CA ALA A 63 18.80 2.86 0.84
C ALA A 63 17.65 1.85 0.82
N ALA A 64 17.95 0.54 0.72
CA ALA A 64 16.94 -0.51 0.78
C ALA A 64 16.22 -0.53 2.14
N ARG A 65 16.98 -0.44 3.25
CA ARG A 65 16.42 -0.38 4.60
C ARG A 65 15.55 0.85 4.82
N ASP A 66 15.96 2.01 4.33
CA ASP A 66 15.22 3.26 4.45
C ASP A 66 13.91 3.16 3.63
N SER A 67 13.98 2.58 2.42
CA SER A 67 12.79 2.33 1.59
C SER A 67 11.82 1.32 2.21
N GLU A 68 12.30 0.26 2.87
CA GLU A 68 11.45 -0.72 3.56
C GLU A 68 10.79 -0.15 4.82
N ARG A 69 11.45 0.80 5.47
CA ARG A 69 10.93 1.46 6.68
C ARG A 69 10.10 2.71 6.40
N ALA A 70 9.99 3.13 5.15
CA ALA A 70 9.13 4.25 4.79
C ALA A 70 7.70 4.01 5.28
N ASP A 71 7.05 5.05 5.80
CA ASP A 71 5.78 4.89 6.49
C ASP A 71 4.67 4.37 5.55
N ASP A 72 4.78 4.65 4.24
CA ASP A 72 3.88 4.10 3.22
C ASP A 72 4.02 2.58 3.06
N ARG A 73 5.22 2.01 3.32
CA ARG A 73 5.40 0.55 3.38
C ARG A 73 4.70 -0.07 4.57
N GLN A 74 4.69 0.60 5.72
CA GLN A 74 4.00 0.07 6.90
C GLN A 74 2.49 -0.01 6.67
N LEU A 75 1.91 0.98 5.97
CA LEU A 75 0.51 0.92 5.52
C LEU A 75 0.24 -0.25 4.57
N ILE A 76 1.13 -0.50 3.61
CA ILE A 76 1.02 -1.63 2.67
C ILE A 76 1.08 -2.98 3.42
N HIS A 77 2.01 -3.13 4.37
CA HIS A 77 2.10 -4.35 5.17
C HIS A 77 0.84 -4.57 6.01
N ALA A 78 0.34 -3.52 6.67
CA ALA A 78 -0.86 -3.60 7.49
C ALA A 78 -2.12 -3.95 6.69
N VAL A 79 -2.32 -3.34 5.50
CA VAL A 79 -3.53 -3.63 4.69
C VAL A 79 -3.52 -5.04 4.12
N ARG A 80 -2.34 -5.57 3.71
CA ARG A 80 -2.20 -6.96 3.27
C ARG A 80 -2.46 -7.94 4.42
N ALA A 81 -1.85 -7.68 5.58
CA ALA A 81 -2.04 -8.51 6.76
C ALA A 81 -3.50 -8.51 7.24
N MET A 82 -4.16 -7.35 7.21
CA MET A 82 -5.60 -7.21 7.49
C MET A 82 -6.43 -8.12 6.57
N ASP A 83 -6.18 -8.09 5.26
CA ASP A 83 -6.93 -8.90 4.29
C ASP A 83 -6.69 -10.40 4.47
N ASP A 84 -5.44 -10.81 4.69
CA ASP A 84 -5.08 -12.21 4.91
C ASP A 84 -5.65 -12.75 6.22
N CYS A 85 -5.60 -11.96 7.31
CA CYS A 85 -6.21 -12.33 8.58
C CYS A 85 -7.73 -12.48 8.43
N ARG A 86 -8.41 -11.50 7.82
CA ARG A 86 -9.87 -11.55 7.63
C ARG A 86 -10.28 -12.72 6.73
N ARG A 87 -9.56 -12.98 5.63
CA ARG A 87 -9.83 -14.11 4.75
C ARG A 87 -9.65 -15.44 5.47
N THR A 88 -8.53 -15.62 6.16
CA THR A 88 -8.24 -16.84 6.91
C THR A 88 -9.24 -17.08 8.04
N ALA A 89 -9.62 -16.02 8.76
CA ALA A 89 -10.66 -16.09 9.80
C ALA A 89 -11.99 -16.57 9.22
N ASN A 90 -12.42 -16.02 8.08
CA ASN A 90 -13.67 -16.44 7.43
C ASN A 90 -13.60 -17.90 6.95
N GLU A 91 -12.52 -18.31 6.29
CA GLU A 91 -12.36 -19.69 5.80
C GLU A 91 -12.37 -20.71 6.94
N LEU A 92 -11.71 -20.40 8.06
CA LEU A 92 -11.68 -21.24 9.25
C LEU A 92 -13.01 -21.19 10.03
N ALA A 93 -13.72 -20.05 10.03
CA ALA A 93 -15.04 -19.94 10.65
C ALA A 93 -16.04 -20.90 9.99
N GLU A 94 -15.97 -21.10 8.67
CA GLU A 94 -16.79 -22.10 7.98
C GLU A 94 -16.48 -23.54 8.46
N ARG A 95 -15.20 -23.84 8.74
CA ARG A 95 -14.80 -25.14 9.30
C ARG A 95 -15.25 -25.32 10.74
N VAL A 96 -15.20 -24.25 11.55
CA VAL A 96 -15.74 -24.25 12.92
C VAL A 96 -17.24 -24.49 12.89
N ALA A 97 -17.98 -23.80 12.01
CA ALA A 97 -19.42 -23.96 11.85
C ALA A 97 -19.80 -25.39 11.48
N GLU A 98 -19.13 -25.96 10.48
CA GLU A 98 -19.35 -27.34 10.03
C GLU A 98 -19.10 -28.37 11.15
N TRP A 99 -18.00 -28.23 11.89
CA TRP A 99 -17.67 -29.14 12.99
C TRP A 99 -18.63 -28.97 14.16
N ALA A 100 -18.92 -27.73 14.56
CA ALA A 100 -19.85 -27.41 15.64
C ALA A 100 -21.26 -27.96 15.38
N ALA A 101 -21.76 -27.93 14.14
CA ALA A 101 -23.06 -28.50 13.78
C ALA A 101 -23.16 -30.03 14.02
N SER A 102 -22.02 -30.74 14.07
CA SER A 102 -21.99 -32.18 14.42
C SER A 102 -21.92 -32.45 15.93
N ARG A 103 -21.71 -31.40 16.73
CA ARG A 103 -21.40 -31.46 18.16
C ARG A 103 -22.47 -30.81 19.02
N TYR A 104 -23.00 -29.67 18.57
CA TYR A 104 -23.93 -28.85 19.31
C TYR A 104 -25.31 -28.85 18.63
N ASP A 105 -26.37 -28.73 19.42
CA ASP A 105 -27.76 -28.63 18.94
C ASP A 105 -28.12 -27.19 18.54
N ASP A 106 -27.19 -26.52 17.87
CA ASP A 106 -27.37 -25.17 17.33
C ASP A 106 -26.72 -25.03 15.95
N ALA A 107 -27.15 -24.00 15.23
CA ALA A 107 -26.65 -23.68 13.91
C ALA A 107 -26.23 -22.21 13.89
N GLY A 108 -25.01 -21.96 13.40
CA GLY A 108 -24.51 -20.63 13.12
C GLY A 108 -23.37 -20.69 12.11
N SER A 109 -22.91 -19.54 11.66
CA SER A 109 -21.82 -19.42 10.71
C SER A 109 -21.06 -18.11 10.90
N GLY A 110 -19.89 -18.02 10.27
CA GLY A 110 -19.04 -16.84 10.34
C GLY A 110 -18.35 -16.64 11.70
N VAL A 111 -17.60 -15.54 11.79
CA VAL A 111 -16.72 -15.22 12.92
C VAL A 111 -17.48 -15.06 14.23
N GLU A 112 -18.66 -14.44 14.22
CA GLU A 112 -19.47 -14.27 15.44
C GLU A 112 -19.91 -15.61 16.02
N TYR A 113 -20.26 -16.57 15.17
CA TYR A 113 -20.56 -17.91 15.65
C TYR A 113 -19.31 -18.59 16.21
N ALA A 114 -18.15 -18.47 15.54
CA ALA A 114 -16.89 -18.97 16.06
C ALA A 114 -16.54 -18.36 17.44
N ARG A 115 -16.77 -17.05 17.66
CA ARG A 115 -16.64 -16.42 18.97
C ARG A 115 -17.53 -17.09 20.01
N SER A 116 -18.80 -17.33 19.70
CA SER A 116 -19.70 -18.01 20.64
C SER A 116 -19.33 -19.47 20.91
N VAL A 117 -18.70 -20.16 19.95
CA VAL A 117 -18.13 -21.51 20.16
C VAL A 117 -16.89 -21.44 21.04
N ALA A 118 -16.04 -20.42 20.89
CA ALA A 118 -14.82 -20.23 21.70
C ALA A 118 -15.13 -20.02 23.19
N ASP A 119 -16.29 -19.43 23.53
CA ASP A 119 -16.73 -19.20 24.91
C ASP A 119 -17.30 -20.46 25.60
N ARG A 120 -17.41 -21.59 24.88
CA ARG A 120 -17.97 -22.83 25.45
C ARG A 120 -16.98 -23.53 26.36
N SER A 121 -17.53 -24.31 27.28
CA SER A 121 -16.74 -25.26 28.06
C SER A 121 -16.67 -26.60 27.32
N PRO A 122 -15.49 -27.23 27.19
CA PRO A 122 -15.38 -28.52 26.53
C PRO A 122 -16.00 -29.63 27.38
N GLU A 123 -16.79 -30.51 26.76
CA GLU A 123 -17.28 -31.73 27.41
C GLU A 123 -16.36 -32.93 27.16
N ASP A 124 -15.64 -32.91 26.04
CA ASP A 124 -14.66 -33.93 25.68
C ASP A 124 -13.46 -33.39 24.86
N ALA A 125 -12.56 -34.29 24.48
CA ALA A 125 -11.34 -33.95 23.73
C ALA A 125 -11.62 -33.40 22.32
N ALA A 126 -12.75 -33.73 21.71
CA ALA A 126 -13.11 -33.18 20.40
C ALA A 126 -13.56 -31.71 20.57
N ASP A 127 -14.36 -31.42 21.60
CA ASP A 127 -14.76 -30.06 21.92
C ASP A 127 -13.56 -29.18 22.27
N GLU A 128 -12.57 -29.70 23.03
CA GLU A 128 -11.33 -28.96 23.30
C GLU A 128 -10.63 -28.49 22.02
N ARG A 129 -10.58 -29.35 20.98
CA ARG A 129 -9.95 -29.00 19.70
C ARG A 129 -10.80 -28.02 18.89
N LEU A 130 -12.11 -28.19 18.88
CA LEU A 130 -13.05 -27.30 18.20
C LEU A 130 -13.04 -25.89 18.82
N ILE A 131 -13.14 -25.80 20.15
CA ILE A 131 -13.09 -24.54 20.89
C ILE A 131 -11.74 -23.86 20.66
N SER A 132 -10.62 -24.59 20.69
CA SER A 132 -9.29 -24.03 20.39
C SER A 132 -9.18 -23.50 18.95
N LEU A 133 -9.81 -24.14 17.97
CA LEU A 133 -9.87 -23.62 16.61
C LEU A 133 -10.71 -22.34 16.54
N ALA A 134 -11.86 -22.34 17.21
CA ALA A 134 -12.76 -21.19 17.27
C ALA A 134 -12.11 -19.96 17.92
N ASP A 135 -11.33 -20.16 18.98
CA ASP A 135 -10.52 -19.14 19.63
C ASP A 135 -9.48 -18.52 18.67
N ARG A 136 -8.80 -19.35 17.88
CA ARG A 136 -7.86 -18.87 16.84
C ARG A 136 -8.56 -18.07 15.74
N VAL A 137 -9.78 -18.46 15.37
CA VAL A 137 -10.60 -17.70 14.40
C VAL A 137 -10.94 -16.32 14.95
N ALA A 138 -11.38 -16.25 16.22
CA ALA A 138 -11.66 -14.99 16.88
C ALA A 138 -10.39 -14.11 16.94
N GLY A 139 -9.25 -14.68 17.33
CA GLY A 139 -7.98 -13.95 17.37
C GLY A 139 -7.53 -13.41 16.01
N LEU A 140 -7.70 -14.16 14.92
CA LEU A 140 -7.41 -13.66 13.56
C LEU A 140 -8.34 -12.52 13.15
N ALA A 141 -9.62 -12.59 13.52
CA ALA A 141 -10.56 -11.51 13.24
C ALA A 141 -10.21 -10.23 14.02
N ASP A 142 -9.84 -10.38 15.30
CA ASP A 142 -9.41 -9.27 16.16
C ASP A 142 -8.12 -8.62 15.62
N GLU A 143 -7.16 -9.43 15.17
CA GLU A 143 -5.93 -8.92 14.55
C GLU A 143 -6.21 -8.16 13.25
N ALA A 144 -7.16 -8.64 12.42
CA ALA A 144 -7.58 -7.91 11.23
C ALA A 144 -8.18 -6.53 11.59
N ASP A 145 -8.98 -6.46 12.64
CA ASP A 145 -9.55 -5.18 13.10
C ASP A 145 -8.48 -4.28 13.75
N ALA A 146 -7.47 -4.85 14.41
CA ALA A 146 -6.31 -4.10 14.92
C ALA A 146 -5.47 -3.49 13.78
N HIS A 147 -5.23 -4.24 12.70
CA HIS A 147 -4.56 -3.73 11.51
C HIS A 147 -5.36 -2.63 10.81
N ARG A 148 -6.70 -2.77 10.72
CA ARG A 148 -7.59 -1.71 10.24
C ARG A 148 -7.42 -0.44 11.06
N ALA A 149 -7.51 -0.54 12.39
CA ALA A 149 -7.39 0.61 13.29
C ALA A 149 -6.00 1.27 13.23
N PHE A 150 -4.96 0.49 12.94
CA PHE A 150 -3.63 1.03 12.65
C PHE A 150 -3.64 1.84 11.35
N VAL A 151 -4.15 1.28 10.24
CA VAL A 151 -4.24 1.98 8.96
C VAL A 151 -5.05 3.28 9.08
N GLU A 152 -6.19 3.24 9.77
CA GLU A 152 -7.07 4.39 9.97
C GLU A 152 -6.40 5.54 10.74
N ARG A 153 -5.54 5.21 11.71
CA ARG A 153 -4.76 6.20 12.46
C ARG A 153 -3.55 6.72 11.70
N THR A 154 -2.85 5.86 10.97
CA THR A 154 -1.55 6.18 10.37
C THR A 154 -1.68 6.79 8.98
N ALA A 155 -2.65 6.38 8.16
CA ALA A 155 -2.75 6.89 6.79
C ALA A 155 -2.92 8.42 6.69
N PRO A 156 -3.69 9.11 7.56
CA PRO A 156 -3.78 10.57 7.53
C PRO A 156 -2.45 11.30 7.77
N ASP A 157 -1.51 10.69 8.52
CA ASP A 157 -0.20 11.27 8.78
C ASP A 157 0.77 11.06 7.60
N VAL A 158 0.61 9.96 6.87
CA VAL A 158 1.54 9.53 5.80
C VAL A 158 1.09 9.99 4.41
N VAL A 159 -0.21 9.91 4.14
CA VAL A 159 -0.83 10.25 2.85
C VAL A 159 -2.10 11.08 3.09
N PRO A 160 -1.98 12.30 3.66
CA PRO A 160 -3.11 13.10 4.11
C PRO A 160 -4.14 13.37 3.01
N ASN A 161 -3.71 13.63 1.78
CA ASN A 161 -4.63 13.93 0.69
C ASN A 161 -5.34 12.68 0.17
N LEU A 162 -4.63 11.56 0.01
CA LEU A 162 -5.26 10.29 -0.38
C LEU A 162 -6.22 9.78 0.69
N ALA A 163 -5.84 9.81 1.97
CA ALA A 163 -6.70 9.38 3.07
C ALA A 163 -7.98 10.21 3.15
N ASN A 164 -7.89 11.53 2.91
CA ASN A 164 -9.07 12.41 2.88
C ASN A 164 -9.98 12.14 1.68
N LEU A 165 -9.43 11.83 0.50
CA LEU A 165 -10.22 11.61 -0.72
C LEU A 165 -10.74 10.18 -0.91
N ALA A 166 -10.05 9.20 -0.34
CA ALA A 166 -10.32 7.78 -0.59
C ALA A 166 -10.80 7.03 0.64
N ASP A 167 -10.73 7.61 1.84
CA ASP A 167 -10.63 6.91 3.12
C ASP A 167 -9.26 6.24 3.35
N PRO A 168 -8.83 6.05 4.62
CA PRO A 168 -7.54 5.44 4.95
C PRO A 168 -7.29 4.05 4.35
N VAL A 169 -8.33 3.20 4.30
CA VAL A 169 -8.17 1.80 3.90
C VAL A 169 -8.03 1.69 2.39
N LEU A 170 -8.86 2.41 1.62
CA LEU A 170 -8.72 2.47 0.17
C LEU A 170 -7.42 3.19 -0.24
N ALA A 171 -6.99 4.22 0.50
CA ALA A 171 -5.69 4.85 0.28
C ALA A 171 -4.55 3.83 0.43
N ALA A 172 -4.54 3.05 1.52
CA ALA A 172 -3.56 1.98 1.71
C ALA A 172 -3.62 0.90 0.61
N ARG A 173 -4.83 0.51 0.14
CA ARG A 173 -4.99 -0.42 -0.99
C ARG A 173 -4.44 0.14 -2.30
N LEU A 174 -4.61 1.43 -2.55
CA LEU A 174 -4.04 2.08 -3.75
C LEU A 174 -2.51 2.09 -3.70
N LEU A 175 -1.93 2.36 -2.54
CA LEU A 175 -0.48 2.25 -2.32
C LEU A 175 0.01 0.83 -2.57
N ASP A 176 -0.70 -0.18 -2.05
CA ASP A 176 -0.39 -1.59 -2.22
C ASP A 176 -0.37 -1.99 -3.70
N LEU A 177 -1.48 -1.73 -4.41
CA LEU A 177 -1.62 -2.04 -5.84
C LEU A 177 -0.61 -1.28 -6.70
N ALA A 178 -0.19 -0.09 -6.27
CA ALA A 178 0.79 0.70 -6.99
C ALA A 178 2.24 0.29 -6.71
N GLY A 179 2.51 -0.32 -5.56
CA GLY A 179 3.85 -0.65 -5.08
C GLY A 179 4.53 0.45 -4.26
N GLY A 180 3.77 1.39 -3.69
CA GLY A 180 4.26 2.53 -2.89
C GLY A 180 3.74 3.88 -3.37
N LEU A 181 3.93 4.91 -2.55
CA LEU A 181 3.46 6.28 -2.81
C LEU A 181 4.13 6.90 -4.04
N GLU A 182 5.45 6.79 -4.15
CA GLU A 182 6.20 7.28 -5.31
C GLU A 182 5.70 6.63 -6.62
N ALA A 183 5.51 5.30 -6.60
CA ALA A 183 5.03 4.56 -7.75
C ALA A 183 3.60 4.99 -8.12
N LEU A 184 2.75 5.26 -7.14
CA LEU A 184 1.40 5.78 -7.35
C LEU A 184 1.42 7.19 -7.96
N ALA A 185 2.26 8.10 -7.43
CA ALA A 185 2.40 9.48 -7.91
C ALA A 185 2.82 9.57 -9.39
N LYS A 186 3.62 8.60 -9.85
CA LYS A 186 4.09 8.46 -11.23
C LYS A 186 3.04 7.88 -12.20
N LYS A 187 1.97 7.24 -11.70
CA LYS A 187 0.94 6.65 -12.57
C LYS A 187 0.04 7.73 -13.21
N PRO A 188 -0.43 7.52 -14.45
CA PRO A 188 -1.46 8.36 -15.04
C PRO A 188 -2.83 8.02 -14.43
N SER A 189 -3.75 8.99 -14.48
CA SER A 189 -5.10 8.85 -13.93
C SER A 189 -5.89 7.67 -14.52
N GLY A 190 -5.74 7.38 -15.81
CA GLY A 190 -6.37 6.21 -16.43
C GLY A 190 -5.90 4.88 -15.86
N THR A 191 -4.65 4.78 -15.40
CA THR A 191 -4.15 3.60 -14.69
C THR A 191 -4.70 3.54 -13.27
N VAL A 192 -4.67 4.65 -12.52
CA VAL A 192 -5.25 4.73 -11.17
C VAL A 192 -6.73 4.35 -11.17
N GLN A 193 -7.47 4.73 -12.21
CA GLN A 193 -8.88 4.39 -12.39
C GLN A 193 -9.15 2.88 -12.37
N VAL A 194 -8.22 2.07 -12.89
CA VAL A 194 -8.42 0.63 -13.12
C VAL A 194 -7.47 -0.26 -12.29
N LEU A 195 -6.72 0.30 -11.33
CA LEU A 195 -5.92 -0.48 -10.39
C LEU A 195 -6.79 -1.50 -9.64
N GLY A 196 -6.36 -2.76 -9.56
CA GLY A 196 -7.16 -3.85 -9.00
C GLY A 196 -8.14 -4.51 -9.98
N ALA A 197 -8.15 -4.10 -11.25
CA ALA A 197 -8.90 -4.75 -12.34
C ALA A 197 -7.99 -5.21 -13.48
N GLU A 198 -6.75 -5.59 -13.15
CA GLU A 198 -5.70 -5.98 -14.10
C GLU A 198 -6.16 -7.13 -15.00
N ASP A 199 -6.81 -8.15 -14.46
CA ASP A 199 -7.29 -9.30 -15.23
C ASP A 199 -8.30 -8.88 -16.32
N ALA A 200 -9.27 -8.04 -15.96
CA ALA A 200 -10.25 -7.50 -16.89
C ALA A 200 -9.61 -6.57 -17.92
N LEU A 201 -8.67 -5.73 -17.49
CA LEU A 201 -7.90 -4.85 -18.37
C LEU A 201 -7.08 -5.66 -19.38
N PHE A 202 -6.37 -6.68 -18.93
CA PHE A 202 -5.58 -7.56 -19.80
C PHE A 202 -6.46 -8.38 -20.74
N ALA A 203 -7.64 -8.82 -20.32
CA ALA A 203 -8.61 -9.45 -21.20
C ALA A 203 -9.08 -8.49 -22.30
N HIS A 204 -9.33 -7.22 -21.96
CA HIS A 204 -9.69 -6.18 -22.92
C HIS A 204 -8.57 -5.89 -23.93
N LEU A 205 -7.33 -5.72 -23.46
CA LEU A 205 -6.16 -5.50 -24.32
C LEU A 205 -5.92 -6.65 -25.30
N ARG A 206 -6.37 -7.87 -24.96
CA ARG A 206 -6.34 -9.05 -25.84
C ARG A 206 -7.59 -9.18 -26.73
N GLY A 207 -8.50 -8.20 -26.71
CA GLY A 207 -9.73 -8.19 -27.50
C GLY A 207 -10.79 -9.20 -27.04
N ARG A 208 -10.70 -9.73 -25.81
CA ARG A 208 -11.59 -10.78 -25.29
C ARG A 208 -12.74 -10.27 -24.42
N ALA A 209 -12.67 -9.00 -24.00
CA ALA A 209 -13.67 -8.38 -23.13
C ALA A 209 -13.73 -6.86 -23.35
N PRO A 210 -14.81 -6.19 -22.93
CA PRO A 210 -14.84 -4.73 -22.80
C PRO A 210 -13.83 -4.22 -21.76
N SER A 211 -13.39 -2.96 -21.89
CA SER A 211 -12.50 -2.33 -20.90
C SER A 211 -13.21 -2.20 -19.54
N PRO A 212 -12.53 -2.49 -18.42
CA PRO A 212 -13.07 -2.17 -17.11
C PRO A 212 -13.26 -0.65 -16.98
N LYS A 213 -14.35 -0.23 -16.33
CA LYS A 213 -14.65 1.19 -16.08
C LYS A 213 -13.99 1.70 -14.81
N HIS A 214 -13.66 0.81 -13.89
CA HIS A 214 -13.09 1.09 -12.58
C HIS A 214 -12.43 -0.19 -12.03
N GLY A 215 -11.44 -0.02 -11.17
CA GLY A 215 -10.86 -1.09 -10.36
C GLY A 215 -11.30 -0.99 -8.90
N VAL A 216 -10.34 -1.04 -7.97
CA VAL A 216 -10.56 -0.98 -6.52
C VAL A 216 -11.35 0.26 -6.09
N ILE A 217 -11.18 1.39 -6.79
CA ILE A 217 -11.89 2.65 -6.49
C ILE A 217 -13.41 2.56 -6.67
N TYR A 218 -13.93 1.45 -7.20
CA TYR A 218 -15.35 1.15 -7.18
C TYR A 218 -15.92 1.09 -5.75
N THR A 219 -15.11 0.77 -4.74
CA THR A 219 -15.58 0.71 -3.35
C THR A 219 -15.96 2.08 -2.77
N HIS A 220 -15.51 3.16 -3.39
CA HIS A 220 -15.75 4.51 -2.91
C HIS A 220 -17.19 4.98 -3.18
N GLU A 221 -17.79 5.68 -2.21
CA GLU A 221 -19.18 6.16 -2.26
C GLU A 221 -19.46 7.00 -3.51
N ALA A 222 -18.56 7.92 -3.85
CA ALA A 222 -18.66 8.74 -5.06
C ALA A 222 -18.85 7.93 -6.35
N VAL A 223 -18.43 6.67 -6.41
CA VAL A 223 -18.62 5.78 -7.56
C VAL A 223 -19.83 4.87 -7.34
N GLN A 224 -19.95 4.23 -6.18
CA GLN A 224 -21.03 3.29 -5.88
C GLN A 224 -22.41 3.96 -5.81
N GLY A 225 -22.47 5.14 -5.20
CA GLY A 225 -23.66 5.97 -5.07
C GLY A 225 -24.10 6.64 -6.36
N THR A 226 -23.28 6.62 -7.42
CA THR A 226 -23.67 7.13 -8.74
C THR A 226 -24.42 6.06 -9.54
N HIS A 227 -25.43 6.51 -10.30
CA HIS A 227 -26.21 5.66 -11.21
C HIS A 227 -25.30 4.85 -12.15
N PRO A 228 -25.58 3.55 -12.41
CA PRO A 228 -24.68 2.63 -13.13
C PRO A 228 -24.16 3.15 -14.48
N GLU A 229 -24.98 3.90 -15.20
CA GLU A 229 -24.61 4.46 -16.51
C GLU A 229 -23.51 5.54 -16.42
N HIS A 230 -23.42 6.24 -15.28
CA HIS A 230 -22.49 7.35 -15.05
C HIS A 230 -21.31 6.99 -14.15
N ARG A 231 -21.27 5.77 -13.58
CA ARG A 231 -20.16 5.30 -12.72
C ARG A 231 -18.79 5.42 -13.36
N GLY A 232 -18.68 5.19 -14.68
CA GLY A 232 -17.41 5.37 -15.39
C GLY A 232 -16.93 6.83 -15.44
N SER A 233 -17.87 7.79 -15.44
CA SER A 233 -17.56 9.22 -15.35
C SER A 233 -17.16 9.61 -13.93
N ALA A 234 -17.85 9.09 -12.93
CA ALA A 234 -17.51 9.29 -11.51
C ALA A 234 -16.14 8.71 -11.16
N ALA A 235 -15.87 7.46 -11.57
CA ALA A 235 -14.58 6.80 -11.37
C ALA A 235 -13.43 7.59 -12.03
N ARG A 236 -13.64 8.14 -13.23
CA ARG A 236 -12.66 9.00 -13.89
C ARG A 236 -12.40 10.30 -13.11
N ALA A 237 -13.45 10.93 -12.57
CA ALA A 237 -13.31 12.13 -11.77
C ALA A 237 -12.52 11.85 -10.48
N LEU A 238 -12.89 10.79 -9.76
CA LEU A 238 -12.20 10.32 -8.55
C LEU A 238 -10.73 9.99 -8.83
N ALA A 239 -10.44 9.15 -9.84
CA ALA A 239 -9.08 8.80 -10.21
C ALA A 239 -8.22 10.02 -10.59
N GLY A 240 -8.82 11.03 -11.22
CA GLY A 240 -8.14 12.29 -11.51
C GLY A 240 -7.69 13.01 -10.26
N LYS A 241 -8.56 13.13 -9.25
CA LYS A 241 -8.24 13.77 -7.96
C LYS A 241 -7.27 12.94 -7.12
N LEU A 242 -7.43 11.62 -7.07
CA LEU A 242 -6.48 10.72 -6.41
C LEU A 242 -5.07 10.80 -7.01
N THR A 243 -4.96 10.96 -8.34
CA THR A 243 -3.65 11.15 -9.00
C THR A 243 -2.97 12.45 -8.57
N ILE A 244 -3.75 13.53 -8.41
CA ILE A 244 -3.24 14.82 -7.93
C ILE A 244 -2.83 14.69 -6.46
N ALA A 245 -3.69 14.10 -5.63
CA ALA A 245 -3.42 13.85 -4.21
C ALA A 245 -2.14 13.03 -4.00
N ALA A 246 -1.96 11.91 -4.71
CA ALA A 246 -0.75 11.10 -4.60
C ALA A 246 0.54 11.88 -4.92
N ARG A 247 0.49 12.81 -5.89
CA ARG A 247 1.64 13.66 -6.22
C ARG A 247 1.91 14.69 -5.13
N ILE A 248 0.86 15.27 -4.56
CA ILE A 248 1.02 16.25 -3.48
C ILE A 248 1.55 15.56 -2.22
N ASP A 249 0.98 14.41 -1.84
CA ASP A 249 1.47 13.59 -0.73
C ASP A 249 2.94 13.20 -0.93
N HIS A 250 3.36 12.84 -2.15
CA HIS A 250 4.75 12.46 -2.42
C HIS A 250 5.74 13.63 -2.45
N TYR A 251 5.40 14.75 -3.11
CA TYR A 251 6.34 15.84 -3.37
C TYR A 251 6.26 17.00 -2.37
N SER A 252 5.16 17.14 -1.63
CA SER A 252 4.96 18.24 -0.68
C SER A 252 4.56 17.77 0.72
N GLY A 253 3.76 16.71 0.84
CA GLY A 253 3.27 16.17 2.11
C GLY A 253 2.17 16.98 2.79
N ASP A 254 1.89 18.21 2.35
CA ASP A 254 0.84 19.06 2.93
C ASP A 254 -0.57 18.65 2.51
N LEU A 255 -1.52 18.68 3.46
CA LEU A 255 -2.95 18.51 3.18
C LEU A 255 -3.52 19.67 2.33
N ARG A 256 -4.32 19.34 1.32
CA ARG A 256 -5.05 20.26 0.43
C ARG A 256 -6.55 19.97 0.48
N PRO A 257 -7.29 20.56 1.44
CA PRO A 257 -8.72 20.32 1.62
C PRO A 257 -9.56 20.66 0.38
N GLU A 258 -9.07 21.56 -0.49
CA GLU A 258 -9.80 22.00 -1.67
C GLU A 258 -10.02 20.86 -2.69
N LEU A 259 -9.21 19.80 -2.65
CA LEU A 259 -9.36 18.65 -3.54
C LEU A 259 -10.68 17.92 -3.32
N GLU A 260 -11.12 17.80 -2.06
CA GLU A 260 -12.35 17.14 -1.68
C GLU A 260 -13.56 17.92 -2.17
N ALA A 261 -13.59 19.23 -1.92
CA ALA A 261 -14.64 20.11 -2.41
C ALA A 261 -14.76 20.05 -3.94
N GLN A 262 -13.64 20.09 -4.65
CA GLN A 262 -13.63 19.99 -6.12
C GLN A 262 -14.08 18.61 -6.62
N LEU A 263 -13.84 17.54 -5.86
CA LEU A 263 -14.35 16.21 -6.18
C LEU A 263 -15.87 16.18 -5.98
N ALA A 264 -16.36 16.63 -4.82
CA ALA A 264 -17.78 16.67 -4.49
C ALA A 264 -18.59 17.42 -5.55
N ASP A 265 -18.20 18.65 -5.89
CA ASP A 265 -18.84 19.45 -6.95
C ASP A 265 -18.94 18.69 -8.29
N ARG A 266 -17.87 17.96 -8.63
CA ARG A 266 -17.81 17.20 -9.87
C ARG A 266 -18.72 15.97 -9.83
N ILE A 267 -18.81 15.29 -8.69
CA ILE A 267 -19.67 14.12 -8.50
C ILE A 267 -21.14 14.54 -8.52
N ASP A 268 -21.50 15.62 -7.84
CA ASP A 268 -22.86 16.18 -7.86
C ASP A 268 -23.29 16.53 -9.29
N THR A 269 -22.41 17.16 -10.05
CA THR A 269 -22.65 17.46 -11.48
C THR A 269 -22.87 16.20 -12.32
N ILE A 270 -22.23 15.08 -11.97
CA ILE A 270 -22.39 13.80 -12.68
C ILE A 270 -23.70 13.12 -12.27
N GLN A 271 -24.04 13.13 -10.97
CA GLN A 271 -25.25 12.51 -10.44
C GLN A 271 -26.52 13.25 -10.89
N ALA A 272 -26.48 14.58 -10.98
CA ALA A 272 -27.60 15.39 -11.48
C ALA A 272 -28.01 15.09 -12.94
N ARG A 273 -27.14 14.44 -13.73
CA ARG A 273 -27.46 14.03 -15.11
C ARG A 273 -28.43 12.86 -15.16
N SER A 274 -28.47 12.03 -14.12
CA SER A 274 -29.41 10.90 -14.04
C SER A 274 -30.83 11.35 -13.69
N THR A 275 -30.97 12.37 -12.85
CA THR A 275 -32.29 12.89 -12.41
C THR A 275 -33.03 13.66 -13.50
N GLY A 276 -32.36 14.12 -14.56
CA GLY A 276 -32.99 14.86 -15.67
C GLY A 276 -33.47 13.99 -16.84
N GLY A 277 -33.26 12.67 -16.78
CA GLY A 277 -33.55 11.73 -17.87
C GLY A 277 -34.84 10.91 -17.71
N GLU A 278 -35.51 10.98 -16.56
CA GLU A 278 -36.71 10.17 -16.27
C GLU A 278 -38.05 10.82 -16.70
N ASP A 279 -38.00 12.06 -17.23
CA ASP A 279 -39.19 12.85 -17.65
C ASP A 279 -39.34 13.01 -19.19
N GLN A 280 -38.78 12.11 -20.01
CA GLN A 280 -38.93 12.15 -21.49
C GLN A 280 -39.30 10.80 -22.10
#